data_AF-A0A6L3AKT0-F1
#
_entry.id   AF-A0A6L3AKT0-F1
#
_cell.length_a   1.000
_cell.length_b   1.000
_cell.length_c   1.000
_cell.angle_alpha   90.00
_cell.angle_beta   90.00
_cell.angle_gamma   90.00
#
_symmetry.space_group_name_H-M   'P 1'
#
loop_
_entity.id
_entity.type
_entity.pdbx_description
1 polymer ?
#
loop_
_entity_poly.entity_id
_entity_poly.type
_entity_poly.pdbx_seq_one_letter_code
_entity_poly.pdbx_strand_id
1 'polypeptide(L)' 'MDSKELEKQNFILWYSVYATEKELEMARTFYKGTLDKLLKEYAEEIDKIDKTRCLYKGIFQSKKMQTQYFDATLKIESS' A
#
# COMPACT_ATOMS: atom_id res chain seq x y z
N MET A 1 -0.80 25.57 0.83
CA MET A 1 -1.50 24.31 1.12
C MET A 1 -2.48 24.62 2.24
N ASP A 2 -3.75 24.34 2.05
CA ASP A 2 -4.78 24.58 3.08
C ASP A 2 -4.69 23.51 4.18
N SER A 3 -5.08 23.85 5.41
CA SER A 3 -5.06 22.94 6.56
C SER A 3 -5.84 21.66 6.28
N LYS A 4 -6.99 21.80 5.60
CA LYS A 4 -7.86 20.68 5.25
C LYS A 4 -7.20 19.69 4.29
N GLU A 5 -6.43 20.18 3.32
CA GLU A 5 -5.72 19.33 2.36
C GLU A 5 -4.57 18.58 3.06
N LEU A 6 -3.90 19.22 4.02
CA LEU A 6 -2.84 18.59 4.80
C LEU A 6 -3.40 17.51 5.75
N GLU A 7 -4.53 17.77 6.41
CA GLU A 7 -5.23 16.78 7.24
C GLU A 7 -5.69 15.56 6.42
N LYS A 8 -6.23 15.79 5.23
CA LYS A 8 -6.58 14.73 4.28
C LYS A 8 -5.36 13.87 3.93
N GLN A 9 -4.25 14.49 3.53
CA GLN A 9 -3.03 13.78 3.16
C GLN A 9 -2.47 12.97 4.33
N ASN A 10 -2.48 13.54 5.53
CA ASN A 10 -2.04 12.85 6.74
C ASN A 10 -2.87 11.60 7.02
N PHE A 11 -4.20 11.70 6.93
CA PHE A 11 -5.08 10.56 7.13
C PHE A 11 -4.84 9.47 6.09
N ILE A 12 -4.80 9.83 4.80
CA ILE A 12 -4.64 8.86 3.71
C ILE A 12 -3.31 8.11 3.82
N LEU A 13 -2.21 8.83 4.10
CA LEU A 13 -0.89 8.24 4.28
C LEU A 13 -0.84 7.34 5.51
N TRP A 14 -1.37 7.81 6.64
CA TRP A 14 -1.47 7.00 7.84
C TRP A 14 -2.24 5.71 7.55
N TYR A 15 -3.47 5.79 7.04
CA TYR A 15 -4.33 4.63 6.82
C TYR A 15 -3.75 3.63 5.81
N SER A 16 -3.20 4.12 4.70
CA SER A 16 -2.82 3.26 3.58
C SER A 16 -1.40 2.71 3.68
N VAL A 17 -0.51 3.40 4.39
CA VAL A 17 0.94 3.11 4.36
C VAL A 17 1.54 2.85 5.74
N TYR A 18 1.20 3.67 6.75
CA TYR A 18 1.93 3.67 8.01
C TYR A 18 1.23 2.96 9.16
N ALA A 19 -0.10 2.92 9.16
CA ALA A 19 -0.87 2.32 10.23
C ALA A 19 -0.59 0.83 10.35
N THR A 20 -0.29 0.40 11.56
CA THR A 20 -0.17 -1.01 11.91
C THR A 20 -1.56 -1.64 12.05
N GLU A 21 -1.65 -2.97 11.92
CA GLU A 21 -2.91 -3.69 12.12
C GLU A 21 -3.54 -3.40 13.49
N LYS A 22 -2.72 -3.28 14.54
CA LYS A 22 -3.18 -2.95 15.90
C LYS A 22 -3.81 -1.55 15.98
N GLU A 23 -3.21 -0.56 15.31
CA GLU A 23 -3.77 0.80 15.27
C GLU A 23 -5.05 0.84 14.43
N LEU A 24 -5.12 0.09 13.34
CA LEU A 24 -6.33 -0.04 12.54
C LEU A 24 -7.46 -0.72 13.32
N GLU A 25 -7.16 -1.78 14.07
CA GLU A 25 -8.13 -2.46 14.93
C GLU A 25 -8.64 -1.53 16.03
N MET A 26 -7.73 -0.78 16.67
CA MET A 26 -8.09 0.25 17.65
C MET A 26 -9.00 1.31 17.01
N ALA A 27 -8.66 1.81 15.82
CA ALA A 27 -9.45 2.81 15.12
C ALA A 27 -10.85 2.29 14.74
N ARG A 28 -10.95 1.04 14.27
CA ARG A 28 -12.23 0.37 13.99
C ARG A 28 -13.07 0.14 15.24
N THR A 29 -12.44 -0.02 16.40
CA THR A 29 -13.13 -0.28 17.68
C THR A 29 -13.65 1.01 18.31
N PHE A 30 -12.79 2.03 18.43
CA PHE A 30 -13.10 3.25 19.18
C PHE A 30 -13.61 4.40 18.31
N TYR A 31 -13.26 4.43 17.03
CA TYR A 31 -13.52 5.56 16.13
C TYR A 31 -14.26 5.15 14.86
N LYS A 32 -15.00 4.03 14.90
CA LYS A 32 -15.65 3.43 13.72
C LYS A 32 -16.41 4.43 12.86
N GLY A 33 -17.28 5.25 13.45
CA GLY A 33 -18.12 6.19 12.70
C GLY A 33 -17.30 7.26 11.96
N THR A 34 -16.28 7.82 12.62
CA THR A 34 -15.37 8.78 12.00
C THR A 34 -14.52 8.12 10.93
N LEU A 35 -14.00 6.92 11.21
CA LEU A 35 -13.20 6.14 10.28
C LEU A 35 -14.01 5.82 9.01
N ASP A 36 -15.21 5.27 9.14
CA ASP A 36 -16.09 4.94 8.01
C ASP A 36 -16.42 6.17 7.16
N LYS A 37 -16.63 7.33 7.79
CA LYS A 37 -16.87 8.60 7.08
C LYS A 37 -15.64 9.02 6.27
N LEU A 38 -14.45 9.00 6.87
CA LEU A 38 -13.21 9.40 6.19
C LEU A 38 -12.84 8.41 5.07
N LEU A 39 -13.05 7.11 5.30
CA LEU A 39 -12.84 6.08 4.26
C LEU A 39 -13.79 6.28 3.08
N LYS A 40 -15.04 6.66 3.33
CA LYS A 40 -15.98 6.99 2.28
C LYS A 40 -15.60 8.29 1.55
N GLU A 41 -15.17 9.31 2.29
CA GLU A 41 -14.81 10.62 1.74
C GLU A 41 -13.56 10.55 0.85
N TYR A 42 -12.60 9.70 1.19
CA TYR A 42 -11.31 9.59 0.52
C TYR A 42 -11.11 8.24 -0.21
N ALA A 43 -12.20 7.56 -0.55
CA ALA A 43 -12.16 6.22 -1.15
C ALA A 43 -11.34 6.17 -2.46
N GLU A 44 -11.46 7.21 -3.30
CA GLU A 44 -10.77 7.24 -4.59
C GLU A 44 -9.25 7.37 -4.45
N GLU A 45 -8.78 8.21 -3.53
CA GLU A 45 -7.35 8.39 -3.27
C GLU A 45 -6.73 7.14 -2.62
N ILE A 46 -7.44 6.51 -1.69
CA ILE A 46 -7.02 5.26 -1.05
C ILE A 46 -6.90 4.15 -2.11
N ASP A 47 -7.91 4.00 -2.97
CA ASP A 47 -7.90 2.99 -4.05
C ASP A 47 -6.74 3.21 -5.04
N LYS A 48 -6.41 4.46 -5.39
CA LYS A 48 -5.24 4.77 -6.23
C LYS A 48 -3.93 4.33 -5.58
N ILE A 49 -3.76 4.56 -4.28
CA ILE A 49 -2.56 4.14 -3.54
C ILE A 49 -2.49 2.62 -3.48
N ASP A 50 -3.60 1.95 -3.17
CA ASP A 50 -3.66 0.49 -3.10
C ASP A 50 -3.35 -0.17 -4.44
N LYS A 51 -3.91 0.34 -5.54
CA LYS A 51 -3.61 -0.14 -6.90
C LYS A 51 -2.14 0.05 -7.25
N THR A 52 -1.57 1.21 -6.92
CA THR A 52 -0.15 1.50 -7.16
C THR A 52 0.74 0.55 -6.36
N ARG A 53 0.39 0.29 -5.09
CA ARG A 53 1.10 -0.65 -4.22
C ARG A 53 1.03 -2.09 -4.76
N CYS A 54 -0.15 -2.53 -5.20
CA CYS A 54 -0.34 -3.84 -5.84
C CYS A 54 0.48 -3.98 -7.11
N LEU A 55 0.48 -2.95 -7.98
CA LEU A 55 1.28 -2.94 -9.20
C LEU A 55 2.78 -3.03 -8.89
N TYR A 56 3.26 -2.24 -7.94
CA TYR A 56 4.65 -2.29 -7.51
C TYR A 56 5.03 -3.67 -6.96
N LYS A 57 4.19 -4.24 -6.09
CA LYS A 57 4.40 -5.60 -5.58
C LYS A 57 4.47 -6.63 -6.70
N GLY A 58 3.58 -6.55 -7.69
CA GLY A 58 3.58 -7.43 -8.86
C GLY A 58 4.84 -7.31 -9.71
N ILE A 59 5.29 -6.08 -10.00
CA ILE A 59 6.52 -5.83 -10.78
C ILE A 59 7.77 -6.30 -10.02
N PHE A 60 7.84 -6.08 -8.71
CA PHE A 60 8.98 -6.53 -7.92
C PHE A 60 9.02 -8.04 -7.78
N GLN A 61 7.87 -8.70 -7.68
CA GLN A 61 7.79 -10.16 -7.69
C GLN A 61 8.19 -10.74 -9.05
N SER A 62 7.75 -10.14 -10.17
CA SER A 62 8.13 -10.61 -11.51
C SER A 62 9.60 -10.38 -11.82
N LYS A 63 10.21 -9.27 -11.36
CA LYS A 63 11.66 -9.04 -11.49
C LYS A 63 12.48 -10.05 -10.71
N LYS A 64 12.09 -10.39 -9.48
CA LYS A 64 12.78 -11.44 -8.70
C LYS A 64 12.75 -12.79 -9.43
N MET A 65 11.61 -13.13 -10.05
CA MET A 65 11.45 -14.38 -10.79
C MET A 65 12.30 -14.40 -12.08
N GLN A 66 12.39 -13.29 -12.81
CA GLN A 66 13.27 -13.18 -13.98
C GLN A 66 14.75 -13.28 -13.58
N THR A 67 15.20 -12.56 -12.55
CA THR A 67 16.61 -12.63 -12.12
C THR A 67 17.03 -14.03 -11.68
N GLN A 68 16.15 -14.78 -11.00
CA GLN A 68 16.42 -16.17 -10.63
C GLN A 68 16.53 -17.09 -11.85
N TYR A 69 15.72 -16.89 -12.89
CA TYR A 69 15.78 -17.68 -14.12
C TYR A 69 17.07 -17.42 -14.91
N PHE A 70 17.50 -16.15 -15.01
CA PHE A 70 18.78 -15.81 -15.64
C PHE A 70 19.97 -16.42 -14.90
N ASP A 71 20.01 -16.34 -13.56
CA ASP A 71 21.07 -16.95 -12.74
C ASP A 71 21.09 -18.49 -12.83
N ALA A 72 19.92 -19.12 -12.90
CA ALA A 72 19.82 -20.57 -13.10
C ALA A 72 20.28 -21.00 -14.50
N THR A 73 19.98 -20.23 -15.54
CA THR A 73 20.37 -20.54 -16.92
C THR A 73 21.88 -20.38 -17.13
N LEU A 74 22.50 -19.35 -16.53
CA LEU A 74 23.95 -19.15 -16.54
C LEU A 74 24.71 -20.32 -15.88
N LYS A 75 24.14 -20.93 -14.83
CA LYS A 75 24.74 -22.10 -14.16
C LYS A 75 24.69 -23.36 -15.00
N ILE A 76 23.69 -23.51 -15.87
CA ILE A 76 23.53 -24.68 -16.74
C ILE A 76 24.50 -24.63 -17.93
N GLU A 77 24.78 -23.44 -18.48
CA GLU A 77 25.71 -23.28 -19.61
C GLU A 77 27.21 -23.36 -19.21
N SER A 78 27.50 -23.49 -17.92
CA SER A 78 28.86 -23.53 -17.36
C SER A 78 29.32 -24.95 -16.95
N SER A 79 28.59 -26.02 -17.31
CA SER A 79 28.91 -27.42 -16.97
C SER A 79 29.22 -28.29 -18.18
#